data_AF-A0A0N5BFT8-F1
#
_entry.id   AF-A0A0N5BFT8-F1
#
_cell.length_a   1.000
_cell.length_b   1.000
_cell.length_c   1.000
_cell.angle_alpha   90.00
_cell.angle_beta   90.00
_cell.angle_gamma   90.00
#
_symmetry.space_group_name_H-M   'P 1'
#
loop_
_entity.id
_entity.type
_entity.pdbx_description
1 polymer ?
#
loop_
_entity_poly.entity_id
_entity_poly.type
_entity_poly.pdbx_seq_one_letter_code
_entity_poly.pdbx_strand_id
1 'polypeptide(L)'
;MPQPKKRVLRSEKHEIDLAKSLQQMQDEFDKEISEEIDKLSKSVTELIDQRAEILYNILIEKLPEQLLNMSYKDFLEQGPPIPSSVDNHNDTIMMVQSIRNKVKNGEASPKTTTKYQALKNLFK
;
A
#
# COMPACT_ATOMS: atom_id res chain seq x y z
N MET A 1 -36.50 -41.85 -50.94
CA MET A 1 -36.02 -40.46 -51.04
C MET A 1 -36.08 -39.81 -49.67
N PRO A 2 -34.96 -39.37 -49.07
CA PRO A 2 -34.99 -38.70 -47.77
C PRO A 2 -35.34 -37.21 -47.93
N GLN A 3 -36.22 -36.69 -47.08
CA GLN A 3 -36.63 -35.27 -47.10
C GLN A 3 -35.53 -34.34 -46.56
N PRO A 4 -35.39 -33.12 -47.08
CA PRO A 4 -34.41 -32.15 -46.58
C PRO A 4 -34.84 -31.63 -45.20
N LYS A 5 -33.96 -31.79 -44.21
CA LYS A 5 -34.13 -31.21 -42.87
C LYS A 5 -34.17 -29.69 -42.97
N LYS A 6 -35.29 -29.08 -42.53
CA LYS A 6 -35.39 -27.63 -42.32
C LYS A 6 -34.30 -27.18 -41.34
N ARG A 7 -33.35 -26.37 -41.84
CA ARG A 7 -32.39 -25.65 -41.01
C ARG A 7 -33.19 -24.63 -40.19
N VAL A 8 -33.30 -24.85 -38.89
CA VAL A 8 -33.82 -23.84 -37.96
C VAL A 8 -32.82 -22.70 -37.94
N LEU A 9 -33.23 -21.53 -38.44
CA LEU A 9 -32.47 -20.30 -38.35
C LEU A 9 -32.42 -19.94 -36.85
N ARG A 10 -31.29 -20.19 -36.18
CA ARG A 10 -31.06 -19.66 -34.83
C ARG A 10 -31.12 -18.14 -34.93
N SER A 11 -32.00 -17.52 -34.16
CA SER A 11 -32.18 -16.07 -34.19
C SER A 11 -30.97 -15.39 -33.52
N GLU A 12 -30.12 -14.75 -34.33
CA GLU A 12 -28.99 -13.90 -33.88
C GLU A 12 -29.41 -12.86 -32.82
N LYS A 13 -30.69 -12.45 -32.83
CA LYS A 13 -31.29 -11.57 -31.82
C LYS A 13 -31.18 -12.10 -30.38
N HIS A 14 -31.27 -13.41 -30.16
CA HIS A 14 -31.22 -13.99 -28.81
C HIS A 14 -29.79 -14.04 -28.25
N GLU A 15 -28.78 -14.24 -29.10
CA GLU A 15 -27.36 -14.21 -28.70
C GLU A 15 -26.89 -12.78 -28.38
N ILE A 16 -27.35 -11.78 -29.13
CA ILE A 16 -27.03 -10.36 -28.88
C ILE A 16 -27.62 -9.88 -27.54
N ASP A 17 -28.81 -10.37 -27.19
CA ASP A 17 -29.49 -10.02 -25.93
C ASP A 17 -28.81 -10.65 -24.70
N LEU A 18 -28.40 -11.91 -24.83
CA LEU A 18 -27.62 -12.60 -23.79
C LEU A 18 -26.25 -11.95 -23.57
N ALA A 19 -25.54 -11.62 -24.65
CA ALA A 19 -24.22 -10.97 -24.56
C ALA A 19 -24.31 -9.61 -23.85
N LYS A 20 -25.34 -8.82 -24.13
CA LYS A 20 -25.58 -7.54 -23.44
C LYS A 20 -25.92 -7.72 -21.97
N SER A 21 -26.75 -8.72 -21.64
CA SER A 21 -27.09 -9.02 -20.25
C SER A 21 -25.88 -9.48 -19.45
N LEU A 22 -25.01 -10.31 -20.03
CA LEU A 22 -23.77 -10.74 -19.40
C LEU A 22 -22.78 -9.57 -19.21
N GLN A 23 -22.68 -8.67 -20.18
CA GLN A 23 -21.84 -7.47 -20.04
C GLN A 23 -22.35 -6.56 -18.92
N GLN A 24 -23.66 -6.31 -18.85
CA GLN A 24 -24.24 -5.51 -17.76
C GLN A 24 -24.00 -6.14 -16.39
N MET A 25 -24.14 -7.46 -16.28
CA MET A 25 -23.86 -8.19 -15.05
C MET A 25 -22.38 -8.08 -14.66
N GLN A 26 -21.47 -8.16 -15.64
CA GLN A 26 -20.04 -7.96 -15.40
C GLN A 26 -19.74 -6.54 -14.90
N ASP A 27 -20.32 -5.52 -15.55
CA ASP A 27 -20.13 -4.11 -15.17
C ASP A 27 -20.66 -3.84 -13.75
N GLU A 28 -21.80 -4.46 -13.38
CA GLU A 28 -22.36 -4.40 -12.02
C GLU A 28 -21.45 -5.04 -10.98
N PHE A 29 -20.91 -6.23 -11.27
CA PHE A 29 -19.97 -6.89 -10.36
C PHE A 29 -18.64 -6.14 -10.24
N ASP A 30 -18.10 -5.60 -11.34
CA ASP A 30 -16.87 -4.80 -11.30
C ASP A 30 -17.04 -3.56 -10.43
N LYS A 31 -18.24 -2.95 -10.47
CA LYS A 31 -18.60 -1.84 -9.60
C LYS A 31 -18.68 -2.26 -8.13
N GLU A 32 -19.38 -3.35 -7.81
CA GLU A 32 -19.51 -3.87 -6.45
C GLU A 32 -18.13 -4.22 -5.84
N ILE A 33 -17.28 -4.90 -6.62
CA ILE A 33 -15.91 -5.23 -6.23
C ILE A 33 -15.11 -3.96 -5.93
N SER A 34 -15.22 -2.95 -6.80
CA SER A 34 -14.51 -1.67 -6.60
C SER A 34 -14.95 -0.96 -5.32
N GLU A 35 -16.26 -0.93 -5.05
CA GLU A 35 -16.81 -0.35 -3.82
C GLU A 35 -16.35 -1.10 -2.56
N GLU A 36 -16.28 -2.42 -2.60
CA GLU A 36 -15.76 -3.23 -1.48
C GLU A 36 -14.26 -3.05 -1.27
N ILE A 37 -13.47 -2.92 -2.34
CA ILE A 37 -12.04 -2.59 -2.25
C ILE A 37 -11.83 -1.24 -1.57
N ASP A 38 -12.62 -0.22 -1.95
CA ASP A 38 -12.52 1.11 -1.36
C ASP A 38 -12.92 1.11 0.11
N LYS A 39 -14.00 0.41 0.47
CA LYS A 39 -14.41 0.21 1.87
C LYS A 39 -13.30 -0.45 2.68
N LEU A 40 -12.75 -1.56 2.18
CA LEU A 40 -11.68 -2.28 2.87
C LEU A 40 -10.43 -1.41 3.05
N SER A 41 -10.02 -0.69 2.01
CA SER A 41 -8.87 0.21 2.05
C SER A 41 -9.03 1.31 3.09
N LYS A 42 -10.24 1.88 3.19
CA LYS A 42 -10.59 2.86 4.21
C LYS A 42 -10.56 2.24 5.61
N SER A 43 -11.18 1.09 5.82
CA SER A 43 -11.19 0.40 7.12
C SER A 43 -9.78 0.01 7.60
N VAL A 44 -8.90 -0.43 6.69
CA VAL A 44 -7.51 -0.73 7.02
C VAL A 44 -6.78 0.52 7.48
N THR A 45 -6.99 1.65 6.80
CA THR A 45 -6.36 2.93 7.16
C THR A 45 -6.86 3.41 8.51
N GLU A 46 -8.17 3.39 8.75
CA GLU A 46 -8.77 3.75 10.05
C GLU A 46 -8.24 2.87 11.19
N LEU A 47 -8.08 1.57 10.95
CA LEU A 47 -7.53 0.66 11.96
C LEU A 47 -6.06 0.97 12.24
N ILE A 48 -5.26 1.24 11.20
CA ILE A 48 -3.85 1.64 11.37
C ILE A 48 -3.76 2.91 12.20
N ASP A 49 -4.55 3.93 11.87
CA ASP A 49 -4.54 5.22 12.56
C ASP A 49 -4.94 5.05 14.04
N GLN A 50 -6.03 4.34 14.32
CA GLN A 50 -6.47 4.08 15.70
C GLN A 50 -5.41 3.31 16.51
N ARG A 51 -4.79 2.28 15.92
CA ARG A 51 -3.77 1.49 16.62
C ARG A 51 -2.47 2.26 16.80
N ALA A 52 -2.08 3.06 15.82
CA ALA A 52 -0.92 3.93 15.91
C ALA A 52 -1.11 4.98 17.01
N GLU A 53 -2.29 5.59 17.12
CA GLU A 53 -2.60 6.56 18.18
C GLU A 53 -2.54 5.91 19.57
N ILE A 54 -3.10 4.70 19.72
CA ILE A 54 -3.00 3.95 20.99
C ILE A 54 -1.54 3.66 21.34
N LEU A 55 -0.74 3.19 20.38
CA LEU A 55 0.68 2.90 20.61
C LEU A 55 1.47 4.18 20.93
N TYR A 56 1.16 5.27 20.24
CA TYR A 56 1.73 6.57 20.50
C TYR A 56 1.44 6.99 21.95
N ASN A 57 0.18 6.94 22.38
CA ASN A 57 -0.18 7.33 23.75
C ASN A 57 0.49 6.42 24.79
N ILE A 58 0.53 5.10 24.56
CA ILE A 58 1.16 4.16 25.50
C ILE A 58 2.68 4.38 25.62
N LEU A 59 3.36 4.57 24.49
CA LEU A 59 4.82 4.65 24.44
C LEU A 59 5.30 6.06 24.77
N ILE A 60 4.69 7.08 24.18
CA ILE A 60 5.15 8.47 24.21
C ILE A 60 4.65 9.21 25.46
N GLU A 61 3.39 9.06 25.88
CA GLU A 61 2.91 9.79 27.08
C GLU A 61 3.62 9.35 28.37
N LYS A 62 4.12 8.11 28.39
CA LYS A 62 4.85 7.55 29.54
C LYS A 62 6.37 7.68 29.42
N LEU A 63 6.87 8.22 28.30
CA LEU A 63 8.29 8.44 28.12
C LEU A 63 8.73 9.64 28.98
N PRO A 64 9.85 9.52 29.73
CA PRO A 64 10.45 10.64 30.42
C PRO A 64 10.72 11.80 29.46
N GLU A 65 10.45 13.04 29.88
CA GLU A 65 10.69 14.25 29.08
C GLU A 65 12.13 14.35 28.57
N GLN A 66 13.10 13.83 29.33
CA GLN A 66 14.50 13.81 28.91
C GLN A 66 14.70 12.98 27.64
N LEU A 67 13.95 11.88 27.47
CA LEU A 67 14.02 11.05 26.26
C LEU A 67 13.21 11.65 25.10
N LEU A 68 12.10 12.32 25.39
CA LEU A 68 11.30 13.04 24.38
C LEU A 68 12.06 14.22 23.77
N ASN A 69 12.84 14.93 24.59
CA ASN A 69 13.63 16.08 24.17
C ASN A 69 15.03 15.72 23.67
N MET A 70 15.42 14.44 23.74
CA MET A 70 16.71 13.96 23.26
C MET A 70 16.72 13.89 21.73
N SER A 71 17.87 14.14 21.11
CA SER A 71 17.98 13.89 19.68
C SER A 71 17.83 12.39 19.41
N TYR A 72 17.18 12.03 18.32
CA TYR A 72 16.97 10.62 17.98
C TYR A 72 18.29 9.84 17.86
N LYS A 73 19.37 10.54 17.45
CA LYS A 73 20.71 9.98 17.38
C LYS A 73 21.22 9.61 18.78
N ASP A 74 21.15 10.54 19.73
CA ASP A 74 21.65 10.31 21.08
C ASP A 74 20.81 9.24 21.79
N PHE A 75 19.50 9.18 21.54
CA PHE A 75 18.62 8.12 22.04
C PHE A 75 19.08 6.73 21.59
N LEU A 76 19.41 6.58 20.31
CA LEU A 76 19.91 5.31 19.76
C LEU A 76 21.28 4.92 20.34
N GLU A 77 22.13 5.90 20.65
CA GLU A 77 23.45 5.67 21.24
C GLU A 77 23.39 5.24 22.73
N GLN A 78 22.27 5.50 23.42
CA GLN A 78 22.04 5.03 24.80
C GLN A 78 21.51 3.59 24.88
N GLY A 79 21.09 3.01 23.77
CA GLY A 79 20.68 1.61 23.72
C GLY A 79 21.85 0.65 23.95
N PRO A 80 21.61 -0.59 24.40
CA PRO A 80 22.65 -1.60 24.45
C PRO A 80 23.30 -1.74 23.05
N PRO A 81 24.63 -1.95 22.95
CA PRO A 81 25.28 -2.17 21.67
C PRO A 81 24.59 -3.34 20.97
N ILE A 82 23.96 -3.05 19.84
CA ILE A 82 23.14 -4.02 19.12
C ILE A 82 24.10 -5.08 18.56
N PRO A 83 23.91 -6.37 18.87
CA PRO A 83 24.73 -7.41 18.28
C PRO A 83 24.57 -7.36 16.76
N SER A 84 25.70 -7.41 16.04
CA SER A 84 25.80 -7.28 14.58
C SER A 84 25.07 -8.36 13.77
N SER A 85 24.33 -9.26 14.43
CA SER A 85 23.58 -10.36 13.84
C SER A 85 22.08 -10.10 13.74
N VAL A 86 21.60 -8.91 14.12
CA VAL A 86 20.17 -8.57 14.05
C VAL A 86 19.97 -7.53 12.97
N ASP A 87 19.81 -8.00 11.73
CA ASP A 87 19.32 -7.18 10.64
C ASP A 87 17.95 -6.59 11.03
N ASN A 88 17.74 -5.30 10.77
CA ASN A 88 16.46 -4.58 10.84
C ASN A 88 15.81 -4.40 12.22
N HIS A 89 16.06 -3.26 12.87
CA HIS A 89 15.16 -2.76 13.93
C HIS A 89 14.58 -1.37 13.63
N ASN A 90 14.98 -0.72 12.54
CA ASN A 90 14.51 0.63 12.22
C ASN A 90 14.11 0.77 10.76
N ASP A 91 12.84 0.50 10.51
CA ASP A 91 12.22 0.60 9.18
C ASP A 91 12.41 2.00 8.57
N THR A 92 12.39 3.04 9.39
CA THR A 92 12.62 4.42 8.94
C THR A 92 14.05 4.62 8.46
N ILE A 93 15.06 4.18 9.23
CA ILE A 93 16.47 4.26 8.81
C ILE A 93 16.69 3.41 7.56
N MET A 94 16.13 2.20 7.50
CA MET A 94 16.28 1.31 6.35
C MET A 94 15.60 1.86 5.10
N MET A 95 14.44 2.48 5.23
CA MET A 95 13.76 3.14 4.13
C MET A 95 14.56 4.34 3.62
N VAL A 96 15.13 5.16 4.52
CA VAL A 96 16.01 6.28 4.16
C VAL A 96 17.29 5.78 3.48
N GLN A 97 17.90 4.71 3.99
CA GLN A 97 19.08 4.09 3.38
C GLN A 97 18.76 3.49 2.01
N SER A 98 17.63 2.80 1.86
CA SER A 98 17.17 2.23 0.59
C SER A 98 16.93 3.32 -0.45
N ILE A 99 16.25 4.41 -0.08
CA ILE A 99 16.06 5.58 -0.95
C ILE A 99 17.41 6.19 -1.35
N ARG A 100 18.32 6.39 -0.38
CA ARG A 100 19.66 6.93 -0.62
C ARG A 100 20.46 6.03 -1.58
N ASN A 101 20.43 4.71 -1.40
CA ASN A 101 21.17 3.75 -2.21
C ASN A 101 20.63 3.73 -3.64
N LYS A 102 19.31 3.71 -3.82
CA LYS A 102 18.68 3.81 -5.15
C LYS A 102 19.10 5.09 -5.89
N VAL A 103 19.17 6.23 -5.20
CA VAL A 103 19.62 7.49 -5.80
C VAL A 103 21.11 7.44 -6.14
N LYS A 104 21.96 6.96 -5.23
CA LYS A 104 23.41 6.86 -5.46
C LYS A 104 23.78 5.91 -6.60
N ASN A 105 23.04 4.82 -6.74
CA ASN A 105 23.29 3.80 -7.76
C ASN A 105 22.66 4.14 -9.12
N GLY A 106 21.93 5.26 -9.24
CA GLY A 106 21.27 5.67 -10.48
C GLY A 106 19.99 4.88 -10.81
N GLU A 107 19.48 4.07 -9.88
CA GLU A 107 18.28 3.23 -10.03
C GLU A 107 16.99 3.93 -9.56
N ALA A 108 17.10 5.19 -9.10
CA ALA A 108 15.98 5.93 -8.55
C ALA A 108 15.01 6.44 -9.63
N SER A 109 13.74 6.11 -9.47
CA SER A 109 12.66 6.79 -10.20
C SER A 109 12.61 8.29 -9.86
N PRO A 110 12.03 9.15 -10.71
CA PRO A 110 11.85 10.58 -10.41
C PRO A 110 11.16 10.83 -9.07
N LYS A 111 10.13 10.04 -8.73
CA LYS A 111 9.42 10.10 -7.45
C LYS A 111 10.33 9.77 -6.26
N THR A 112 11.21 8.78 -6.41
CA THR A 112 12.21 8.41 -5.40
C THR A 112 13.22 9.53 -5.18
N THR A 113 13.69 10.16 -6.26
CA THR A 113 14.61 11.30 -6.20
C THR A 113 13.99 12.50 -5.49
N THR A 114 12.72 12.82 -5.75
CA THR A 114 12.01 13.89 -5.03
C THR A 114 11.89 13.59 -3.54
N LYS A 115 11.54 12.35 -3.16
CA LYS A 115 11.52 11.91 -1.76
C LYS A 115 12.89 12.07 -1.10
N TYR A 116 13.97 11.68 -1.79
CA TYR A 116 15.32 11.83 -1.28
C TYR A 116 15.71 13.30 -1.03
N GLN A 117 15.36 14.20 -1.96
CA GLN A 117 15.64 15.64 -1.79
C GLN A 117 14.83 16.24 -0.63
N ALA A 118 13.56 15.87 -0.48
CA ALA A 118 12.75 16.28 0.66
C ALA A 118 13.35 15.81 1.99
N LEU A 119 13.76 14.54 2.08
CA LEU A 119 14.45 13.99 3.25
C LEU A 119 15.76 14.75 3.53
N LYS A 120 16.57 15.03 2.50
CA LYS A 120 17.83 15.76 2.65
C LYS A 120 17.64 17.17 3.23
N ASN A 121 16.52 17.82 2.96
CA ASN A 121 16.21 19.14 3.49
C ASN A 121 15.74 19.12 4.95
N LEU A 122 15.20 17.99 5.44
CA LEU A 122 14.79 17.82 6.85
C LEU A 122 15.98 17.62 7.80
N PHE A 123 17.13 17.20 7.28
CA PHE A 123 18.35 16.93 8.05
C PHE A 123 19.46 17.95 7.78
N LYS A 124 19.12 19.14 7.27
CA LYS A 124 20.01 20.31 7.17
C LYS A 124 19.80 21.23 8.35
#